data_AF-A0A1H1HCA1-F1
#
_entry.id   AF-A0A1H1HCA1-F1
#
_cell.length_a   1.000
_cell.length_b   1.000
_cell.length_c   1.000
_cell.angle_alpha   90.00
_cell.angle_beta   90.00
_cell.angle_gamma   90.00
#
_symmetry.space_group_name_H-M   'P 1'
#
loop_
_entity.id
_entity.type
_entity.pdbx_description
1 polymer ?
#
loop_
_entity_poly.entity_id
_entity_poly.type
_entity_poly.pdbx_seq_one_letter_code
_entity_poly.pdbx_strand_id
1 'polypeptide(L)' 'MSDTAFFARAATSAEPSQDARNAIPEFDAILALARESGLLITLDGQIGREKYQSIGGSLHAFKRFAEALCDTVGQRAPV' A
#
# COMPACT_ATOMS: atom_id res chain seq x y z
N MET A 1 -23.59 25.42 41.13
CA MET A 1 -22.86 24.15 40.94
C MET A 1 -21.99 24.31 39.72
N SER A 2 -20.69 24.42 39.97
CA SER A 2 -19.55 24.57 39.05
C SER A 2 -19.35 23.30 38.20
N ASP A 3 -18.50 23.20 37.18
CA ASP A 3 -17.69 24.10 36.37
C ASP A 3 -17.33 23.29 35.10
N THR A 4 -17.07 23.95 33.99
CA THR A 4 -16.95 23.30 32.67
C THR A 4 -15.53 22.78 32.45
N ALA A 5 -15.28 21.49 32.70
CA ALA A 5 -13.97 20.88 32.48
C ALA A 5 -13.74 20.49 31.01
N PHE A 6 -13.29 21.47 30.25
CA PHE A 6 -12.12 21.42 29.35
C PHE A 6 -11.71 20.01 28.83
N PHE A 7 -12.09 19.69 27.59
CA PHE A 7 -11.52 18.55 26.86
C PHE A 7 -10.07 18.84 26.49
N ALA A 8 -9.13 18.37 27.31
CA ALA A 8 -7.73 18.28 26.95
C ALA A 8 -7.56 17.21 25.85
N ARG A 9 -7.58 17.63 24.59
CA ARG A 9 -7.16 16.81 23.46
C ARG A 9 -5.65 16.63 23.54
N ALA A 10 -5.23 15.53 24.16
CA ALA A 10 -3.89 14.99 23.96
C ALA A 10 -3.74 14.70 22.47
N ALA A 11 -3.03 15.57 21.77
CA ALA A 11 -2.50 15.28 20.44
C ALA A 11 -1.46 14.17 20.63
N THR A 12 -1.91 12.92 20.58
CA THR A 12 -1.00 11.82 20.35
C THR A 12 -0.46 12.02 18.94
N SER A 13 0.79 12.43 18.84
CA SER A 13 1.56 12.37 17.61
C SER A 13 1.67 10.89 17.27
N ALA A 14 0.71 10.37 16.53
CA ALA A 14 0.79 9.04 15.94
C ALA A 14 1.84 9.10 14.83
N GLU A 15 3.11 9.10 15.23
CA GLU A 15 4.24 8.78 14.37
C GLU A 15 3.89 7.47 13.65
N PRO A 16 3.83 7.44 12.32
CA PRO A 16 3.53 6.22 11.61
C PRO A 16 4.61 5.19 11.95
N SER A 17 4.17 4.02 12.41
CA SER A 17 5.01 2.87 12.72
C SER A 17 6.01 2.66 11.60
N GLN A 18 7.26 2.33 11.94
CA GLN A 18 8.33 2.10 10.95
C GLN A 18 7.89 1.08 9.87
N ASP A 19 7.06 0.09 10.25
CA ASP A 19 6.43 -0.88 9.35
C ASP A 19 5.52 -0.22 8.29
N ALA A 20 4.70 0.76 8.69
CA ALA A 20 3.84 1.50 7.76
C ALA A 20 4.64 2.41 6.82
N ARG A 21 5.78 2.95 7.29
CA ARG A 21 6.70 3.74 6.46
C ARG A 21 7.46 2.89 5.45
N ASN A 22 7.77 1.64 5.78
CA ASN A 22 8.41 0.68 4.86
C ASN A 22 7.40 0.00 3.91
N ALA A 23 6.14 -0.15 4.33
CA ALA A 23 5.09 -0.77 3.52
C ALA A 23 4.64 0.08 2.31
N ILE A 24 4.69 1.41 2.40
CA ILE A 24 4.33 2.30 1.28
C ILE A 24 5.29 2.12 0.08
N PRO A 25 6.63 2.19 0.26
CA PRO A 25 7.60 1.87 -0.78
C PRO A 25 7.48 0.44 -1.34
N GLU A 26 7.19 -0.53 -0.47
CA GLU A 26 7.04 -1.94 -0.89
C GLU A 26 5.80 -2.13 -1.77
N PHE A 27 4.68 -1.50 -1.41
CA PHE A 27 3.47 -1.58 -2.21
C PHE A 27 3.61 -0.83 -3.54
N ASP A 28 4.30 0.32 -3.55
CA ASP A 28 4.61 1.04 -4.79
C ASP A 28 5.41 0.18 -5.78
N ALA A 29 6.35 -0.64 -5.30
CA ALA A 29 7.09 -1.60 -6.13
C ALA A 29 6.18 -2.70 -6.70
N ILE A 30 5.26 -3.24 -5.91
CA ILE A 30 4.26 -4.22 -6.39
C ILE A 30 3.36 -3.60 -7.47
N LEU A 31 2.92 -2.36 -7.28
CA LEU A 31 2.12 -1.65 -8.27
C LEU A 31 2.91 -1.32 -9.55
N ALA A 32 4.22 -1.08 -9.45
CA ALA A 32 5.09 -0.94 -10.61
C ALA A 32 5.14 -2.24 -11.42
N LEU A 33 5.40 -3.39 -10.77
CA LEU A 33 5.38 -4.71 -11.42
C LEU A 33 4.05 -5.01 -12.11
N ALA A 34 2.93 -4.65 -11.49
CA ALA A 34 1.60 -4.84 -12.08
C ALA A 34 1.45 -4.02 -13.37
N ARG A 35 1.88 -2.75 -13.38
CA ARG A 35 1.82 -1.87 -14.56
C ARG A 35 2.72 -2.37 -15.69
N GLU A 36 3.96 -2.73 -15.36
CA GLU A 36 4.93 -3.27 -16.33
C GLU A 36 4.45 -4.59 -16.94
N SER A 37 3.74 -5.38 -16.15
CA SER A 37 3.11 -6.63 -16.61
C SER A 37 1.86 -6.40 -17.46
N GLY A 38 1.39 -5.15 -17.60
CA GLY A 38 0.23 -4.78 -18.42
C GLY A 38 -1.11 -4.94 -17.69
N LEU A 39 -1.11 -4.92 -16.35
CA LEU A 39 -2.33 -4.82 -15.56
C LEU A 39 -2.73 -3.35 -15.38
N LEU A 40 -4.04 -3.11 -15.41
CA LEU A 40 -4.64 -1.82 -15.11
C LEU A 40 -4.85 -1.70 -13.60
N ILE A 41 -4.53 -0.53 -13.04
CA ILE A 41 -4.83 -0.17 -11.66
C ILE A 41 -5.86 0.95 -11.69
N THR A 42 -7.00 0.73 -11.04
CA THR A 42 -8.10 1.68 -10.95
C THR A 42 -8.27 2.14 -9.51
N LEU A 43 -8.42 3.45 -9.29
CA LEU A 43 -8.80 3.98 -7.99
C LEU A 43 -10.33 3.93 -7.87
N ASP A 44 -10.84 3.02 -7.06
CA ASP A 44 -12.28 2.82 -6.86
C ASP A 44 -12.85 3.80 -5.82
N GLY A 45 -12.00 4.29 -4.90
CA GLY A 45 -12.40 5.30 -3.92
C GLY A 45 -11.27 5.70 -2.98
N GLN A 46 -11.49 6.80 -2.23
CA GLN A 46 -10.59 7.23 -1.18
C GLN A 46 -11.40 7.69 0.03
N ILE A 47 -11.09 7.14 1.20
CA ILE A 47 -11.70 7.55 2.48
C ILE A 47 -10.58 8.03 3.39
N GLY A 48 -10.58 9.32 3.73
CA GLY A 48 -9.47 9.94 4.45
C GLY A 48 -8.15 9.81 3.67
N ARG A 49 -7.18 9.11 4.25
CA ARG A 49 -5.86 8.85 3.64
C ARG A 49 -5.78 7.47 2.95
N GLU A 50 -6.79 6.63 3.11
CA GLU A 50 -6.85 5.27 2.58
C GLU A 50 -7.34 5.29 1.12
N LYS A 51 -6.61 4.64 0.21
CA LYS A 51 -6.98 4.50 -1.20
C LYS A 51 -7.43 3.06 -1.47
N TYR A 52 -8.63 2.90 -2.02
CA TYR A 52 -9.17 1.61 -2.45
C TYR A 52 -8.91 1.46 -3.94
N GLN A 53 -8.12 0.46 -4.31
CA GLN A 53 -7.70 0.24 -5.70
C GLN A 53 -7.99 -1.19 -6.13
N SER A 54 -8.49 -1.34 -7.35
CA SER A 54 -8.62 -2.63 -8.03
C SER A 54 -7.52 -2.79 -9.06
N ILE A 55 -7.09 -4.05 -9.26
CA ILE A 55 -6.11 -4.43 -10.29
C ILE A 55 -6.78 -5.43 -11.22
N GLY A 56 -6.81 -5.13 -12.52
CA GLY A 56 -7.50 -5.94 -13.51
C GLY A 56 -6.73 -6.03 -14.83
N GLY A 57 -6.98 -7.10 -15.59
CA GLY A 57 -6.35 -7.31 -16.89
C GLY A 57 -6.53 -8.74 -17.41
N SER A 58 -5.82 -9.06 -18.49
CA SER A 58 -5.85 -10.42 -19.04
C SER A 58 -5.10 -11.42 -18.15
N LEU A 59 -5.46 -12.70 -18.22
CA LEU A 59 -4.72 -13.77 -17.54
C LEU A 59 -3.25 -13.86 -17.98
N HIS A 60 -2.95 -13.45 -19.22
CA HIS A 60 -1.57 -13.42 -19.71
C HIS A 60 -0.75 -12.31 -19.04
N ALA A 61 -1.33 -11.14 -18.82
CA ALA A 61 -0.71 -10.08 -18.01
C ALA A 61 -0.53 -10.52 -16.55
N PHE A 62 -1.52 -11.22 -15.99
CA PHE A 62 -1.41 -11.79 -14.65
C PHE A 62 -0.27 -12.82 -14.53
N LYS A 63 -0.08 -13.69 -15.53
CA LYS A 63 1.04 -14.64 -15.56
C LYS A 63 2.39 -13.92 -15.51
N ARG A 64 2.60 -12.90 -16.33
CA ARG A 64 3.85 -12.11 -16.33
C ARG A 64 4.10 -11.43 -14.99
N PHE A 65 3.05 -10.91 -14.36
CA PHE A 65 3.15 -10.31 -13.04
C PHE A 65 3.61 -11.32 -12.00
N ALA A 66 3.02 -12.52 -11.98
CA ALA A 66 3.42 -13.57 -11.05
C ALA A 66 4.89 -14.01 -11.26
N GLU A 67 5.33 -14.12 -12.52
CA GLU A 67 6.73 -14.44 -12.86
C GLU A 67 7.68 -13.36 -12.33
N ALA A 68 7.42 -12.08 -12.65
CA ALA A 68 8.26 -10.96 -12.21
C ALA A 68 8.29 -10.81 -10.68
N LEU A 69 7.18 -11.08 -10.00
CA LEU A 69 7.11 -11.07 -8.54
C LEU A 69 8.00 -12.18 -7.94
N CYS A 70 7.91 -13.40 -8.45
CA CYS A 70 8.75 -14.52 -8.00
C CYS A 70 10.24 -14.24 -8.20
N ASP A 71 10.63 -13.69 -9.35
CA ASP A 71 12.02 -13.32 -9.65
C ASP A 71 12.53 -12.26 -8.66
N THR A 72 11.72 -11.24 -8.39
CA THR A 72 12.05 -10.16 -7.44
C THR A 72 12.23 -10.68 -6.02
N VAL A 73 11.36 -11.61 -5.58
CA VAL A 73 11.48 -12.25 -4.25
C VAL A 73 12.71 -13.16 -4.19
N GLY A 74 12.99 -13.91 -5.27
CA GLY A 74 14.17 -14.76 -5.37
C GLY A 74 15.49 -13.97 -5.30
N GLN A 75 15.52 -12.75 -5.85
CA GLN A 75 16.69 -11.87 -5.81
C GLN A 75 16.93 -11.23 -4.43
N ARG A 76 15.91 -11.18 -3.57
CA ARG A 76 15.99 -10.58 -2.23
C ARG A 76 16.39 -11.58 -1.13
N ALA A 77 16.42 -12.88 -1.44
CA ALA A 77 16.99 -13.88 -0.54
C ALA A 77 18.53 -13.87 -0.65
N PRO A 78 19.26 -13.61 0.45
CA PRO A 78 20.70 -13.83 0.45
C PRO A 78 20.94 -15.36 0.47
N VAL A 79 21.77 -15.84 -0.45
CA VAL A 79 22.47 -17.14 -0.31
C VAL A 79 23.63 -17.01 0.67
#